data_AF-J9G685-F1
#
_entry.id   AF-J9G685-F1
#
_cell.length_a   1.000
_cell.length_b   1.000
_cell.length_c   1.000
_cell.angle_alpha   90.00
_cell.angle_beta   90.00
_cell.angle_gamma   90.00
#
_symmetry.space_group_name_H-M   'P 1'
#
loop_
_entity.id
_entity.type
_entity.pdbx_description
1 polymer ?
#
loop_
_entity_poly.entity_id
_entity_poly.type
_entity_poly.pdbx_seq_one_letter_code
_entity_poly.pdbx_strand_id
1 'polypeptide(L)'
;MSNEMINCRNIQWFPGHMAKTLRLIEANIKNVDVVLQLLDARIPLSSLNPELQRLTASKPRLYVLNKADLADPNLTRAWMDYFHEAGAGCVAISSKQQGSAGQVRSAIEAELKDLIKKRAVKGMSGARIRVMIVGIP
;
A
#
# COMPACT_ATOMS: atom_id res chain seq x y z
N MET A 1 31.93 26.52 -4.86
CA MET A 1 31.87 27.12 -3.51
C MET A 1 31.02 26.22 -2.64
N SER A 2 31.58 25.87 -1.50
CA SER A 2 31.29 24.74 -0.63
C SER A 2 29.87 24.73 -0.07
N ASN A 3 29.21 23.58 -0.15
CA ASN A 3 28.01 23.26 0.66
C ASN A 3 28.28 22.05 1.56
N GLU A 4 29.52 21.94 2.07
CA GLU A 4 29.80 21.19 3.28
C GLU A 4 29.30 22.03 4.47
N MET A 5 28.12 21.67 4.99
CA MET A 5 27.75 21.68 6.41
C MET A 5 26.21 21.64 6.54
N ILE A 6 25.61 20.50 6.18
CA ILE A 6 24.38 20.06 6.85
C ILE A 6 24.72 18.72 7.47
N ASN A 7 25.02 18.77 8.76
CA ASN A 7 25.09 17.68 9.73
C ASN A 7 24.63 16.31 9.16
N CYS A 8 25.56 15.52 8.63
CA CYS A 8 25.35 14.15 8.14
C CYS A 8 25.10 13.15 9.30
N ARG A 9 24.40 13.56 10.36
CA ARG A 9 23.82 12.63 11.30
C ARG A 9 22.52 12.17 10.66
N ASN A 10 22.50 10.92 10.20
CA ASN A 10 21.26 10.23 9.86
C ASN A 10 20.41 10.17 11.13
N ILE A 11 19.58 11.20 11.37
CA ILE A 11 18.69 11.25 12.52
C ILE A 11 17.64 10.17 12.29
N GLN A 12 17.83 9.08 13.01
CA GLN A 12 16.85 8.00 13.07
C GLN A 12 15.65 8.51 13.87
N TRP A 13 14.71 9.19 13.22
CA TRP A 13 13.45 9.70 13.82
C TRP A 13 12.55 8.60 14.37
N PHE A 14 12.90 7.34 14.13
CA PHE A 14 12.14 6.20 14.53
C PHE A 14 12.83 5.43 15.66
N PRO A 15 12.11 5.11 16.76
CA PRO A 15 12.58 4.16 17.77
C PRO A 15 13.06 2.85 17.12
N GLY A 16 13.93 2.10 17.80
CA GLY A 16 14.47 0.82 17.29
C GLY A 16 13.41 -0.15 16.77
N HIS A 17 12.18 -0.07 17.27
CA HIS A 17 11.03 -0.82 16.77
C HIS A 17 10.67 -0.52 15.31
N MET A 18 10.60 0.73 14.86
CA MET A 18 10.23 0.98 13.47
C MET A 18 11.40 0.72 12.52
N ALA A 19 12.64 0.93 12.96
CA ALA A 19 13.83 0.50 12.22
C ALA A 19 13.79 -1.00 11.92
N LYS A 20 13.41 -1.79 12.93
CA LYS A 20 13.20 -3.24 12.80
C LYS A 20 12.04 -3.55 11.83
N THR A 21 10.93 -2.82 11.92
CA THR A 21 9.79 -2.98 10.99
C THR A 21 10.18 -2.70 9.55
N LEU A 22 10.89 -1.60 9.27
CA LEU A 22 11.33 -1.24 7.92
C LEU A 22 12.26 -2.31 7.33
N ARG A 23 13.23 -2.81 8.13
CA ARG A 23 14.10 -3.94 7.72
C ARG A 23 13.29 -5.21 7.44
N LEU A 24 12.26 -5.50 8.23
CA LEU A 24 11.41 -6.66 8.03
C LEU A 24 10.60 -6.54 6.73
N ILE A 25 10.08 -5.35 6.43
CA ILE A 25 9.40 -5.05 5.16
C ILE A 25 10.36 -5.28 4.00
N GLU A 26 11.55 -4.69 4.05
CA GLU A 26 12.57 -4.81 3.01
C GLU A 26 13.01 -6.27 2.77
N ALA A 27 13.20 -7.06 3.83
CA ALA A 27 13.57 -8.47 3.71
C ALA A 27 12.48 -9.34 3.06
N ASN A 28 11.20 -8.99 3.29
CA ASN A 28 10.05 -9.80 2.87
C ASN A 28 9.37 -9.32 1.60
N ILE A 29 9.64 -8.08 1.14
CA ILE A 29 8.96 -7.49 -0.03
C ILE A 29 9.12 -8.34 -1.29
N LYS A 30 10.30 -8.97 -1.47
CA LYS A 30 10.57 -9.87 -2.60
C LYS A 30 9.64 -11.09 -2.65
N ASN A 31 9.09 -11.51 -1.52
CA ASN A 31 8.25 -12.69 -1.38
C ASN A 31 6.77 -12.44 -1.64
N VAL A 32 6.36 -11.19 -1.89
CA VAL A 32 4.94 -10.84 -2.15
C VAL A 32 4.71 -10.42 -3.59
N ASP A 33 3.47 -10.58 -4.03
CA ASP A 33 3.00 -10.24 -5.38
C ASP A 33 2.48 -8.80 -5.45
N VAL A 34 1.86 -8.33 -4.36
CA VAL A 34 1.25 -6.99 -4.25
C VAL A 34 1.40 -6.45 -2.83
N VAL A 35 1.46 -5.12 -2.72
CA VAL A 35 1.41 -4.40 -1.46
C VAL A 35 0.08 -3.67 -1.31
N LEU A 36 -0.55 -3.84 -0.17
CA LEU A 36 -1.72 -3.07 0.25
C LEU A 36 -1.25 -1.98 1.20
N GLN A 37 -1.37 -0.74 0.77
CA GLN A 37 -1.07 0.39 1.63
C GLN A 37 -2.37 0.88 2.28
N LEU A 38 -2.52 0.59 3.57
CA LEU A 38 -3.68 0.95 4.36
C LEU A 38 -3.57 2.41 4.80
N LEU A 39 -4.61 3.19 4.50
CA LEU A 39 -4.71 4.61 4.80
C LEU A 39 -6.01 4.88 5.57
N ASP A 40 -6.06 6.00 6.28
CA ASP A 40 -7.29 6.49 6.90
C ASP A 40 -8.05 7.34 5.89
N ALA A 41 -9.30 6.96 5.57
CA ALA A 41 -10.13 7.62 4.57
C ALA A 41 -10.40 9.10 4.87
N ARG A 42 -10.28 9.53 6.13
CA ARG A 42 -10.47 10.93 6.55
C ARG A 42 -9.28 11.82 6.20
N ILE A 43 -8.08 11.23 6.13
CA ILE A 43 -6.82 11.92 5.84
C ILE A 43 -5.92 11.07 4.93
N PRO A 44 -6.33 10.73 3.69
CA PRO A 44 -5.61 9.75 2.88
C PRO A 44 -4.16 10.16 2.60
N LEU A 45 -3.94 11.44 2.26
CA LEU A 45 -2.59 11.93 1.97
C LEU A 45 -1.72 12.03 3.23
N SER A 46 -2.26 12.52 4.35
CA SER A 46 -1.48 12.68 5.59
C SER A 46 -1.18 11.36 6.29
N SER A 47 -2.00 10.33 6.05
CA SER A 47 -1.75 8.98 6.58
C SER A 47 -0.76 8.16 5.74
N LEU A 48 -0.28 8.71 4.62
CA LEU A 48 0.80 8.11 3.84
C LEU A 48 2.14 8.24 4.55
N ASN A 49 2.92 7.17 4.46
CA ASN A 49 4.32 7.18 4.88
C ASN A 49 5.23 7.15 3.64
N PRO A 50 6.01 8.22 3.37
CA PRO A 50 6.96 8.28 2.26
C PRO A 50 8.00 7.14 2.28
N GLU A 51 8.43 6.69 3.46
CA GLU A 51 9.38 5.58 3.59
C GLU A 51 8.78 4.26 3.10
N LEU A 52 7.50 4.02 3.41
CA LEU A 52 6.77 2.84 2.90
C LEU A 52 6.61 2.92 1.38
N GLN A 53 6.34 4.10 0.83
CA GLN A 53 6.26 4.27 -0.62
C GLN A 53 7.60 3.95 -1.30
N ARG A 54 8.72 4.38 -0.72
CA ARG A 54 10.06 4.08 -1.24
C ARG A 54 10.36 2.58 -1.19
N LEU A 55 10.14 1.93 -0.04
CA LEU A 55 10.45 0.50 0.14
C LEU A 55 9.60 -0.42 -0.74
N THR A 56 8.38 0.01 -1.08
CA THR A 56 7.41 -0.79 -1.82
C THR A 56 7.32 -0.42 -3.30
N ALA A 57 8.15 0.52 -3.78
CA ALA A 57 8.11 1.04 -5.15
C ALA A 57 8.32 -0.03 -6.24
N SER A 58 8.96 -1.16 -5.91
CA SER A 58 9.24 -2.25 -6.86
C SER A 58 8.05 -3.21 -7.06
N LYS A 59 6.93 -3.02 -6.36
CA LYS A 59 5.78 -3.92 -6.38
C LYS A 59 4.50 -3.18 -6.80
N PRO A 60 3.56 -3.87 -7.48
CA PRO A 60 2.20 -3.37 -7.65
C PRO A 60 1.60 -2.98 -6.30
N ARG A 61 0.83 -1.88 -6.29
CA ARG A 61 0.31 -1.28 -5.07
C ARG A 61 -1.18 -1.03 -5.20
N LEU A 62 -1.90 -1.43 -4.15
CA LEU A 62 -3.31 -1.10 -3.96
C LEU A 62 -3.44 -0.23 -2.70
N TYR A 63 -3.99 0.96 -2.84
CA TYR A 63 -4.37 1.80 -1.70
C TYR A 63 -5.71 1.34 -1.14
N VAL A 64 -5.78 1.25 0.19
CA VAL A 64 -7.01 0.89 0.91
C VAL A 64 -7.37 2.02 1.85
N LEU A 65 -8.40 2.79 1.49
CA LEU A 65 -8.95 3.86 2.34
C LEU A 65 -9.88 3.22 3.38
N ASN A 66 -9.34 2.91 4.55
CA ASN A 66 -10.09 2.31 5.65
C ASN A 66 -10.82 3.38 6.48
N LYS A 67 -11.84 2.95 7.25
CA LYS A 67 -12.75 3.82 8.01
C LYS A 67 -13.54 4.76 7.10
N ALA A 68 -13.90 4.29 5.91
CA ALA A 68 -14.71 5.06 4.97
C ALA A 68 -16.09 5.42 5.54
N ASP A 69 -16.59 4.67 6.53
CA ASP A 69 -17.81 4.99 7.30
C ASP A 69 -17.70 6.27 8.14
N LEU A 70 -16.48 6.71 8.46
CA LEU A 70 -16.21 7.91 9.24
C LEU A 70 -15.77 9.11 8.38
N ALA A 71 -15.68 8.92 7.06
CA ALA A 71 -15.22 9.92 6.11
C ALA A 71 -16.39 10.44 5.26
N ASP A 72 -16.24 11.64 4.71
CA ASP A 72 -17.20 12.16 3.74
C ASP A 72 -17.16 11.29 2.46
N PRO A 73 -18.30 10.75 1.99
CA PRO A 73 -18.32 9.87 0.81
C PRO A 73 -17.90 10.56 -0.49
N ASN A 74 -18.18 11.85 -0.65
CA ASN A 74 -17.81 12.62 -1.84
C ASN A 74 -16.30 12.88 -1.85
N LEU A 75 -15.73 13.27 -0.71
CA LEU A 75 -14.28 13.43 -0.59
C LEU A 75 -13.54 12.10 -0.73
N THR A 76 -14.10 11.02 -0.17
CA THR A 76 -13.53 9.67 -0.32
C THR A 76 -13.46 9.27 -1.79
N ARG A 77 -14.51 9.56 -2.57
CA ARG A 77 -14.53 9.33 -4.01
C ARG A 77 -13.46 10.16 -4.74
N ALA A 78 -13.37 11.46 -4.44
CA ALA A 78 -12.35 12.32 -5.01
C ALA A 78 -10.92 11.83 -4.72
N TRP A 79 -10.68 11.28 -3.52
CA TRP A 79 -9.39 10.66 -3.20
C TRP A 79 -9.14 9.36 -3.98
N MET A 80 -10.17 8.54 -4.18
CA MET A 80 -10.05 7.34 -5.03
C MET A 80 -9.66 7.71 -6.46
N ASP A 81 -10.33 8.72 -7.02
CA ASP A 81 -10.05 9.23 -8.37
C ASP A 81 -8.62 9.78 -8.45
N TYR A 82 -8.18 10.56 -7.46
CA TYR A 82 -6.80 11.05 -7.35
C TYR A 82 -5.75 9.93 -7.41
N PHE A 83 -5.97 8.82 -6.68
CA PHE A 83 -5.03 7.69 -6.72
C PHE A 83 -5.08 6.93 -8.05
N HIS A 84 -6.26 6.79 -8.67
CA HIS A 84 -6.41 6.16 -9.99
C HIS A 84 -5.72 6.99 -11.08
N GLU A 85 -5.85 8.31 -11.05
CA GLU A 85 -5.14 9.23 -11.96
C GLU A 85 -3.62 9.15 -11.80
N ALA A 86 -3.14 8.90 -10.58
CA ALA A 86 -1.73 8.63 -10.29
C ALA A 86 -1.27 7.21 -10.72
N GLY A 87 -2.13 6.43 -11.39
CA GLY A 87 -1.82 5.11 -11.93
C GLY A 87 -1.80 3.98 -10.91
N ALA A 88 -2.44 4.16 -9.74
CA ALA A 88 -2.51 3.15 -8.69
C ALA A 88 -3.95 2.73 -8.39
N GLY A 89 -4.18 1.44 -8.13
CA GLY A 89 -5.46 0.96 -7.64
C GLY A 89 -5.82 1.58 -6.28
N CYS A 90 -7.10 1.87 -6.07
CA CYS A 90 -7.62 2.38 -4.80
C CYS A 90 -9.02 1.80 -4.49
N VAL A 91 -9.24 1.38 -3.25
CA VAL A 91 -10.53 0.91 -2.74
C VAL A 91 -10.82 1.53 -1.38
N ALA A 92 -12.05 1.98 -1.17
CA ALA A 92 -12.53 2.45 0.13
C ALA A 92 -13.32 1.34 0.83
N ILE A 93 -13.03 1.10 2.11
CA ILE A 93 -13.69 0.08 2.93
C ILE A 93 -13.95 0.58 4.36
N SER A 94 -14.85 -0.12 5.04
CA SER A 94 -14.89 -0.13 6.50
C SER A 94 -14.52 -1.54 6.98
N SER A 95 -13.34 -1.73 7.57
CA SER A 95 -12.89 -3.06 8.01
C SER A 95 -13.78 -3.70 9.09
N LYS A 96 -14.65 -2.92 9.74
CA LYS A 96 -15.63 -3.44 10.72
C LYS A 96 -16.90 -4.00 10.06
N GLN A 97 -17.16 -3.66 8.81
CA GLN A 97 -18.33 -4.13 8.06
C GLN A 97 -18.07 -5.51 7.45
N GLN A 98 -19.12 -6.33 7.40
CA GLN A 98 -19.06 -7.61 6.70
C GLN A 98 -18.88 -7.39 5.19
N GLY A 99 -18.10 -8.26 4.53
CA GLY A 99 -17.87 -8.19 3.09
C GLY A 99 -16.68 -7.33 2.65
N SER A 100 -16.13 -6.48 3.52
CA SER A 100 -14.98 -5.62 3.20
C SER A 100 -13.76 -6.39 2.70
N ALA A 101 -13.51 -7.58 3.27
CA ALA A 101 -12.44 -8.46 2.80
C ALA A 101 -12.65 -8.94 1.35
N GLY A 102 -13.90 -9.19 0.95
CA GLY A 102 -14.25 -9.58 -0.42
C GLY A 102 -14.05 -8.45 -1.42
N GLN A 103 -14.36 -7.21 -1.03
CA GLN A 103 -14.11 -6.02 -1.84
C GLN A 103 -12.61 -5.83 -2.08
N VAL A 104 -11.79 -5.92 -1.03
CA VAL A 104 -10.33 -5.84 -1.14
C VAL A 104 -9.78 -6.96 -2.01
N ARG A 105 -10.27 -8.20 -1.83
CA ARG A 105 -9.85 -9.33 -2.66
C ARG A 105 -10.13 -9.09 -4.15
N SER A 106 -11.33 -8.59 -4.47
CA SER A 106 -11.72 -8.29 -5.85
C SER A 106 -10.83 -7.20 -6.45
N ALA A 107 -10.47 -6.18 -5.66
CA ALA A 107 -9.54 -5.13 -6.07
C ALA A 107 -8.11 -5.67 -6.28
N ILE A 108 -7.62 -6.57 -5.43
CA ILE A 108 -6.32 -7.23 -5.62
C ILE A 108 -6.30 -8.05 -6.92
N GLU A 109 -7.35 -8.84 -7.16
CA GLU A 109 -7.46 -9.65 -8.37
C GLU A 109 -7.51 -8.77 -9.63
N ALA A 110 -8.13 -7.59 -9.54
CA ALA A 110 -8.15 -6.60 -10.61
C ALA A 110 -6.76 -6.00 -10.88
N GLU A 111 -6.05 -5.59 -9.83
CA GLU A 111 -4.69 -5.03 -9.93
C GLU A 111 -3.69 -6.05 -10.48
N LEU A 112 -3.85 -7.34 -10.13
CA LEU A 112 -2.95 -8.40 -10.53
C LEU A 112 -3.39 -9.17 -11.79
N LYS A 113 -4.38 -8.67 -12.55
CA LYS A 113 -4.90 -9.35 -13.76
C LYS A 113 -3.78 -9.81 -14.70
N ASP A 114 -2.80 -8.96 -14.97
CA ASP A 114 -1.71 -9.28 -15.89
C ASP A 114 -0.74 -10.32 -15.33
N LEU A 115 -0.47 -10.26 -14.03
CA LEU A 115 0.36 -11.26 -13.36
C LEU A 115 -0.33 -12.63 -13.37
N ILE A 116 -1.64 -12.65 -13.09
CA ILE A 116 -2.46 -13.88 -13.08
C ILE A 116 -2.51 -14.49 -14.48
N LYS A 117 -2.75 -13.69 -15.52
CA LYS A 117 -2.71 -14.14 -16.92
C LYS A 117 -1.35 -14.73 -17.29
N LYS A 118 -0.25 -14.04 -16.95
CA LYS A 118 1.12 -14.54 -17.19
C LYS A 118 1.38 -15.87 -16.48
N ARG A 119 0.85 -16.06 -15.27
CA ARG A 119 0.95 -17.33 -14.53
C ARG A 119 0.13 -18.44 -15.18
N ALA A 120 -1.08 -18.14 -15.64
CA ALA A 120 -1.94 -19.11 -16.31
C ALA A 120 -1.31 -19.65 -17.60
N VAL A 121 -0.71 -18.78 -18.43
CA VAL A 121 0.01 -19.18 -19.65
C VAL A 121 1.19 -20.11 -19.34
N LYS A 122 1.82 -19.95 -18.18
CA LYS A 122 2.93 -20.79 -17.71
C LYS A 122 2.48 -22.06 -16.98
N GLY A 123 1.19 -22.41 -17.03
CA GLY A 123 0.64 -23.58 -16.34
C GLY A 123 0.56 -23.45 -14.82
N MET A 124 0.79 -22.26 -14.25
CA MET A 124 0.67 -21.97 -12.81
C MET A 124 -0.73 -21.48 -12.43
N SER A 125 -1.75 -21.98 -13.12
CA SER A 125 -3.15 -21.68 -12.82
C SER A 125 -3.48 -22.14 -11.40
N GLY A 126 -3.95 -21.21 -10.55
CA GLY A 126 -4.27 -21.50 -9.14
C GLY A 126 -3.16 -21.19 -8.13
N ALA A 127 -2.03 -20.62 -8.54
CA ALA A 127 -1.01 -20.13 -7.62
C ALA A 127 -1.61 -19.10 -6.63
N ARG A 128 -1.32 -19.26 -5.33
CA ARG A 128 -1.79 -18.33 -4.29
C ARG A 128 -1.17 -16.95 -4.48
N ILE A 129 -1.99 -15.91 -4.37
CA ILE A 129 -1.54 -14.52 -4.34
C ILE A 129 -0.98 -14.21 -2.95
N ARG A 130 0.26 -13.72 -2.89
CA ARG A 130 0.89 -13.31 -1.63
C ARG A 130 0.81 -11.81 -1.48
N VAL A 131 0.29 -11.37 -0.34
CA VAL A 131 -0.03 -9.96 -0.07
C VAL A 131 0.73 -9.48 1.16
N MET A 132 1.33 -8.30 1.08
CA MET A 132 1.84 -7.58 2.25
C MET A 132 0.94 -6.39 2.55
N ILE A 133 0.49 -6.24 3.79
CA ILE A 133 -0.25 -5.06 4.24
C ILE A 133 0.71 -4.16 5.01
N VAL A 134 0.77 -2.89 4.65
CA VAL A 134 1.60 -1.86 5.30
C VAL A 134 0.77 -0.62 5.59
N GLY A 135 1.10 0.11 6.64
CA GLY A 135 0.40 1.33 7.04
C GLY A 135 1.05 1.94 8.26
N ILE A 136 0.63 3.16 8.61
CA ILE A 136 0.97 3.76 9.89
C ILE A 136 0.06 3.21 10.99
N PRO A 137 0.49 3.24 12.27
CA PRO A 137 -0.37 2.87 13.41
C PRO A 137 -1.65 3.71 13.51
#